data_AF-A0A536P8A9-F1
#
_entry.id   AF-A0A536P8A9-F1
#
_cell.length_a   1.000
_cell.length_b   1.000
_cell.length_c   1.000
_cell.angle_alpha   90.00
_cell.angle_beta   90.00
_cell.angle_gamma   90.00
#
_symmetry.space_group_name_H-M   'P 1'
#
loop_
_entity.id
_entity.type
_entity.pdbx_description
1 polymer ?
#
loop_
_entity_poly.entity_id
_entity_poly.type
_entity_poly.pdbx_seq_one_letter_code
_entity_poly.pdbx_strand_id
1 'polypeptide(L)' 'MVSQALLASAPPLPTHRDPFDRLLIAQAIVEDVVLVTAHTQLRRYPIRIVW' A
#
# COMPACT_ATOMS: atom_id res chain seq x y z
N MET A 1 -12.03 -13.71 3.47
CA MET A 1 -12.37 -13.97 2.05
C MET A 1 -12.37 -12.63 1.30
N VAL A 2 -11.20 -12.01 1.19
CA VAL A 2 -10.98 -10.82 0.34
C VAL A 2 -10.21 -11.35 -0.85
N SER A 3 -10.87 -11.35 -2.01
CA SER A 3 -10.42 -12.05 -3.21
C SER A 3 -9.06 -11.52 -3.69
N GLN A 4 -8.10 -12.42 -3.90
CA GLN A 4 -6.82 -12.13 -4.57
C GLN A 4 -6.98 -11.49 -5.97
N ALA A 5 -8.20 -11.52 -6.53
CA ALA A 5 -8.57 -10.90 -7.79
C ALA A 5 -8.40 -9.37 -7.82
N LEU A 6 -8.52 -8.64 -6.70
CA LEU A 6 -8.39 -7.17 -6.71
C LEU A 6 -6.92 -6.71 -6.91
N LEU A 7 -5.96 -7.52 -6.45
CA LEU A 7 -4.54 -7.24 -6.65
C LEU A 7 -4.11 -7.40 -8.12
N ALA A 8 -4.82 -8.21 -8.90
CA ALA A 8 -4.52 -8.43 -10.32
C ALA A 8 -5.01 -7.30 -11.24
N SER A 9 -5.97 -6.48 -10.80
CA SER A 9 -6.52 -5.36 -11.58
C SER A 9 -6.06 -3.99 -11.08
N ALA A 10 -5.26 -3.93 -10.01
CA ALA A 10 -4.72 -2.68 -9.50
C ALA A 10 -3.79 -2.03 -10.55
N PRO A 11 -3.89 -0.72 -10.77
CA PRO A 11 -2.99 -0.01 -11.69
C PRO A 11 -1.54 -0.26 -11.26
N PRO A 12 -0.57 -0.25 -12.20
CA PRO A 12 0.82 -0.47 -11.88
C PRO A 12 1.28 0.55 -10.83
N LEU A 13 1.46 0.07 -9.60
CA LEU A 13 1.94 0.88 -8.49
C LEU A 13 3.41 1.24 -8.74
N PRO A 14 3.87 2.43 -8.30
CA PRO A 14 5.30 2.76 -8.38
C PRO A 14 6.14 1.66 -7.73
N THR A 15 7.15 1.13 -8.42
CA THR A 15 7.99 0.07 -7.83
C THR A 15 8.76 0.62 -6.63
N HIS A 16 8.35 0.25 -5.41
CA HIS A 16 9.14 0.49 -4.21
C HIS A 16 10.32 -0.47 -4.17
N ARG A 17 11.51 0.04 -3.87
CA ARG A 17 12.72 -0.82 -3.75
C ARG A 17 12.69 -1.66 -2.48
N ASP A 18 12.18 -1.09 -1.39
CA ASP A 18 12.10 -1.79 -0.11
C ASP A 18 10.97 -2.86 -0.14
N PRO A 19 11.30 -4.14 0.09
CA PRO A 19 10.30 -5.21 0.13
C PRO A 19 9.29 -5.08 1.27
N PHE A 20 9.66 -4.49 2.40
CA PHE A 20 8.81 -4.31 3.56
C PHE A 20 7.78 -3.21 3.33
N ASP A 21 8.19 -2.08 2.73
CA ASP A 21 7.25 -1.02 2.35
C ASP A 21 6.16 -1.55 1.41
N ARG A 22 6.51 -2.47 0.49
CA ARG A 22 5.53 -3.11 -0.39
C ARG A 22 4.50 -3.92 0.38
N LEU A 23 4.92 -4.66 1.41
CA LEU A 23 4.00 -5.42 2.25
C LEU A 23 3.10 -4.48 3.06
N LEU A 24 3.64 -3.41 3.64
CA LEU A 24 2.85 -2.41 4.37
C LEU A 24 1.81 -1.72 3.48
N ILE A 25 2.21 -1.31 2.27
CA ILE A 25 1.29 -0.72 1.29
C ILE A 25 0.19 -1.74 0.93
N ALA A 26 0.56 -2.98 0.61
CA ALA A 26 -0.39 -4.01 0.23
C ALA A 26 -1.41 -4.27 1.36
N GLN A 27 -0.93 -4.38 2.59
CA GLN A 27 -1.78 -4.59 3.76
C GLN A 27 -2.73 -3.39 3.98
N ALA A 28 -2.21 -2.16 3.90
CA ALA A 28 -3.02 -0.96 4.05
C ALA A 28 -4.14 -0.86 3.00
N ILE A 29 -3.88 -1.30 1.76
CA ILE A 29 -4.88 -1.39 0.69
C ILE A 29 -5.90 -2.49 0.98
N VAL A 30 -5.44 -3.70 1.33
CA VAL A 30 -6.31 -4.88 1.52
C VAL A 30 -7.23 -4.72 2.73
N GLU A 31 -6.75 -4.07 3.79
CA GLU A 31 -7.47 -3.93 5.05
C GLU A 31 -8.18 -2.56 5.18
N ASP A 32 -8.00 -1.66 4.21
CA ASP A 32 -8.47 -0.26 4.27
C ASP A 32 -8.11 0.44 5.60
N VAL A 33 -6.84 0.31 5.98
CA VAL A 33 -6.31 0.91 7.21
C VAL A 33 -5.40 2.12 6.92
N VAL A 34 -5.24 2.96 7.93
CA VAL A 34 -4.35 4.12 7.88
C VAL A 34 -2.94 3.69 8.31
N LEU A 35 -1.94 4.02 7.48
CA LEU A 35 -0.55 3.75 7.79
C LEU A 35 0.07 4.93 8.57
N VAL A 36 0.48 4.70 9.81
CA VAL A 36 1.19 5.69 10.64
C VAL A 36 2.68 5.63 10.31
N THR A 37 3.24 6.65 9.67
CA THR A 37 4.64 6.62 9.22
C THR A 37 5.22 7.99 8.90
N ALA A 38 6.51 8.18 9.20
CA ALA A 38 7.31 9.33 8.78
C ALA A 38 7.72 9.30 7.31
N HIS A 39 7.53 8.17 6.62
CA HIS A 39 8.01 7.96 5.26
C HIS A 39 7.07 8.60 4.24
N THR A 40 7.29 9.88 3.95
CA THR A 40 6.47 10.67 3.02
C THR A 40 6.47 10.13 1.58
N GLN A 41 7.49 9.36 1.18
CA GLN A 41 7.55 8.71 -0.12
C GLN A 41 6.38 7.74 -0.37
N LEU A 42 5.76 7.21 0.70
CA LEU A 42 4.63 6.29 0.60
C LEU A 42 3.32 7.01 0.21
N ARG A 43 3.28 8.34 0.19
CA ARG A 43 2.10 9.13 -0.26
C ARG A 43 1.79 8.99 -1.76
N ARG A 44 2.71 8.40 -2.54
CA ARG A 44 2.51 8.11 -3.97
C ARG A 44 1.62 6.88 -4.23
N TYR A 45 1.26 6.15 -3.18
CA TYR A 45 0.39 4.98 -3.26
C TYR A 45 -1.03 5.37 -2.79
N PRO A 46 -2.07 4.64 -3.24
CA PRO A 46 -3.45 4.91 -2.89
C PRO A 46 -3.78 4.42 -1.47
N ILE A 47 -3.06 4.93 -0.47
CA ILE A 47 -3.23 4.60 0.95
C ILE A 47 -3.37 5.89 1.78
N ARG A 48 -4.05 5.78 2.92
CA ARG A 48 -4.15 6.87 3.89
C ARG A 48 -2.92 6.83 4.81
N ILE A 49 -2.30 8.00 5.03
CA ILE A 49 -1.11 8.14 5.88
C ILE A 49 -1.33 9.22 6.92
N VAL A 50 -0.90 8.97 8.15
CA VAL A 50 -0.80 9.96 9.25
C VAL A 50 0.59 9.90 9.89
N TRP A 51 0.97 10.97 10.59
CA TRP A 51 2.26 11.11 11.26
C TRP A 51 2.05 11.33 12.76
#